data_AF-Q2PJ83-F1
#
_entry.id   AF-Q2PJ83-F1
#
_cell.length_a   1.000
_cell.length_b   1.000
_cell.length_c   1.000
_cell.angle_alpha   90.00
_cell.angle_beta   90.00
_cell.angle_gamma   90.00
#
_symmetry.space_group_name_H-M   'P 1'
#
loop_
_entity.id
_entity.type
_entity.pdbx_description
1 polymer ?
#
loop_
_entity_poly.entity_id
_entity_poly.type
_entity_poly.pdbx_seq_one_letter_code
_entity_poly.pdbx_strand_id
1 'polypeptide(L)'
;DQTVQIVAGAPNAALGLKTIVALPGAIMPNGSLIFPGKLRGEESYGMMCSPRELALPNAPQKRGIIELDESAVVGEAFDPAKHWKGQKNQLK
;
A
#
# COMPACT_ATOMS: atom_id res chain seq x y z
N ASP A 1 -2.09 18.30 5.69
CA ASP A 1 -1.00 17.40 5.26
C ASP A 1 -0.07 17.12 6.43
N GLN A 2 0.12 15.86 6.79
CA GLN A 2 1.06 15.42 7.81
C GLN A 2 2.04 14.42 7.18
N THR A 3 3.34 14.62 7.41
CA THR A 3 4.36 13.67 6.99
C THR A 3 4.42 12.53 7.99
N VAL A 4 4.32 11.30 7.50
CA VAL A 4 4.29 10.08 8.32
C VAL A 4 5.48 9.21 7.94
N GLN A 5 6.26 8.76 8.93
CA GLN A 5 7.36 7.83 8.70
C GLN A 5 6.82 6.39 8.63
N ILE A 6 7.14 5.68 7.55
CA ILE A 6 6.72 4.29 7.33
C ILE A 6 7.90 3.50 6.81
N VAL A 7 8.20 2.40 7.48
CA VAL A 7 9.26 1.48 7.06
C VAL A 7 8.65 0.46 6.10
N ALA A 8 9.05 0.50 4.83
CA ALA A 8 8.62 -0.44 3.81
C ALA A 8 9.79 -1.31 3.35
N GLY A 9 9.58 -2.63 3.27
CA GLY A 9 10.53 -3.59 2.70
C GLY A 9 10.20 -4.00 1.26
N ALA A 10 9.29 -3.29 0.59
CA ALA A 10 8.83 -3.64 -0.74
C ALA A 10 9.89 -3.29 -1.79
N PRO A 11 10.20 -4.19 -2.74
CA PRO A 11 11.29 -3.99 -3.71
C PRO A 11 11.02 -2.86 -4.71
N ASN A 12 9.77 -2.43 -4.86
CA ASN A 12 9.34 -1.36 -5.75
C ASN A 12 9.09 -0.02 -5.02
N ALA A 13 9.41 0.07 -3.72
CA ALA A 13 9.31 1.34 -3.01
C ALA A 13 10.35 2.34 -3.55
N ALA A 14 9.89 3.44 -4.13
CA ALA A 14 10.71 4.47 -4.74
C ALA A 14 10.21 5.88 -4.39
N LEU A 15 11.10 6.87 -4.46
CA LEU A 15 10.75 8.26 -4.26
C LEU A 15 9.79 8.75 -5.35
N GLY A 16 8.78 9.53 -4.96
CA GLY A 16 7.75 10.05 -5.87
C GLY A 16 6.63 9.05 -6.21
N LEU A 17 6.74 7.79 -5.77
CA LEU A 17 5.71 6.79 -5.98
C LEU A 17 4.44 7.13 -5.18
N LYS A 18 3.30 7.18 -5.86
CA LYS A 18 1.98 7.19 -5.21
C LYS A 18 1.56 5.76 -4.90
N THR A 19 1.26 5.50 -3.65
CA THR A 19 0.85 4.16 -3.18
C THR A 19 -0.27 4.27 -2.16
N ILE A 20 -0.80 3.12 -1.77
CA ILE A 20 -1.83 3.02 -0.74
C ILE A 20 -1.14 2.74 0.58
N VAL A 21 -1.54 3.53 1.58
CA VAL A 21 -0.98 3.45 2.93
C VAL A 21 -2.11 3.18 3.91
N ALA A 22 -1.96 2.13 4.71
CA ALA A 22 -2.81 1.91 5.86
C ALA A 22 -2.22 2.62 7.08
N LEU A 23 -2.96 3.60 7.60
CA LEU A 23 -2.59 4.36 8.78
C LEU A 23 -2.93 3.60 10.07
N PRO A 24 -2.33 3.97 11.22
CA PRO A 24 -2.68 3.39 12.51
C PRO A 24 -4.17 3.51 12.81
N GLY A 25 -4.79 2.42 13.23
CA GLY A 25 -6.24 2.30 13.42
C GLY A 25 -6.99 1.76 12.20
N ALA A 26 -6.33 1.60 11.04
CA ALA A 26 -6.95 0.98 9.87
C ALA A 26 -7.09 -0.54 10.06
N ILE A 27 -8.27 -1.08 9.72
CA ILE A 27 -8.54 -2.52 9.71
C ILE A 27 -8.31 -3.06 8.30
N MET A 28 -7.40 -4.01 8.17
CA MET A 28 -7.12 -4.70 6.92
C MET A 28 -8.21 -5.73 6.61
N PRO A 29 -8.45 -6.09 5.33
CA PRO A 29 -9.44 -7.09 4.95
C PRO A 29 -9.23 -8.48 5.56
N ASN A 30 -8.01 -8.79 5.99
CA ASN A 30 -7.69 -10.02 6.71
C ASN A 30 -8.04 -9.98 8.22
N GLY A 31 -8.60 -8.87 8.71
CA GLY A 31 -8.93 -8.64 10.12
C GLY A 31 -7.79 -8.08 10.97
N SER A 32 -6.62 -7.78 10.40
CA SER A 32 -5.49 -7.20 11.14
C SER A 32 -5.67 -5.70 11.34
N LEU A 33 -5.48 -5.23 12.57
CA LEU A 33 -5.46 -3.80 12.88
C LEU A 33 -4.03 -3.26 12.75
N ILE A 34 -3.87 -2.12 12.06
CA ILE A 34 -2.58 -1.45 11.94
C ILE A 34 -2.29 -0.63 13.20
N PHE A 35 -1.11 -0.81 13.76
CA PHE A 35 -0.65 -0.11 14.95
C PHE A 35 0.68 0.60 14.67
N PRO A 36 0.96 1.72 15.36
CA PRO A 36 2.28 2.31 15.29
C PRO A 36 3.26 1.40 16.02
N GLY A 37 4.47 1.26 15.46
CA GLY A 37 5.46 0.34 16.01
C GLY A 37 6.88 0.71 15.59
N LYS A 38 7.83 -0.15 15.94
CA LYS A 38 9.26 0.04 15.64
C LYS A 38 9.77 -1.17 14.85
N LEU A 39 10.24 -0.95 13.63
CA LEU A 39 10.85 -1.98 12.79
C LEU A 39 12.35 -1.75 12.72
N ARG A 40 13.14 -2.74 13.18
CA ARG A 40 14.61 -2.74 13.11
C ARG A 40 15.29 -1.49 13.68
N GLY A 41 14.68 -0.84 14.66
CA GLY A 41 15.24 0.38 15.26
C GLY A 41 14.60 1.68 14.76
N GLU A 42 13.77 1.62 13.72
CA GLU A 42 13.11 2.78 13.11
C GLU A 42 11.60 2.80 13.42
N GLU A 43 11.07 3.98 13.73
CA GLU A 43 9.64 4.16 13.98
C GLU A 43 8.85 4.02 12.67
N SER A 44 7.72 3.31 12.72
CA SER A 44 6.81 3.12 11.58
C SER A 44 5.39 3.35 12.03
N TYR A 45 4.74 4.34 11.41
CA TYR A 45 3.40 4.80 11.73
C TYR A 45 2.42 4.43 10.62
N GLY A 46 2.49 3.18 10.15
CA GLY A 46 1.64 2.67 9.09
C GLY A 46 2.29 1.56 8.30
N MET A 47 1.62 1.17 7.22
CA MET A 47 2.05 0.11 6.32
C MET A 47 1.70 0.48 4.87
N MET A 48 2.65 0.34 3.95
CA MET A 48 2.35 0.41 2.52
C MET A 48 1.71 -0.90 2.08
N CYS A 49 0.57 -0.82 1.40
CA CYS A 49 -0.24 -1.98 1.09
C CYS A 49 0.09 -2.60 -0.26
N SER A 50 0.23 -3.93 -0.28
CA SER A 50 0.24 -4.73 -1.49
C SER A 50 -1.17 -5.15 -1.93
N PRO A 51 -1.34 -5.56 -3.19
CA PRO A 51 -2.63 -6.07 -3.66
C PRO A 51 -3.12 -7.30 -2.89
N ARG A 52 -2.18 -8.13 -2.41
CA ARG A 52 -2.48 -9.34 -1.63
C ARG A 52 -3.01 -9.01 -0.25
N GLU A 53 -2.43 -8.03 0.42
CA GLU A 53 -2.87 -7.59 1.75
C GLU A 53 -4.27 -6.97 1.71
N LEU A 54 -4.61 -6.31 0.60
CA LEU A 54 -5.94 -5.76 0.36
C LEU A 54 -6.94 -6.77 -0.24
N ALA A 55 -6.57 -8.05 -0.32
CA ALA A 55 -7.39 -9.13 -0.87
C ALA A 55 -7.95 -8.83 -2.28
N LEU A 56 -7.15 -8.16 -3.11
CA LEU A 56 -7.59 -7.71 -4.43
C LEU A 56 -7.57 -8.86 -5.46
N PRO A 57 -8.54 -8.90 -6.38
CA PRO A 57 -8.59 -9.91 -7.43
C PRO A 57 -7.42 -9.75 -8.41
N ASN A 58 -6.87 -10.85 -8.92
CA ASN A 58 -5.69 -10.89 -9.80
C ASN A 58 -4.43 -10.27 -9.18
N ALA A 59 -4.27 -10.38 -7.86
CA ALA A 59 -3.06 -9.94 -7.18
C ALA A 59 -1.83 -10.73 -7.69
N PRO A 60 -0.76 -10.05 -8.14
CA PRO A 60 0.43 -10.70 -8.65
C PRO A 60 1.09 -11.59 -7.59
N GLN A 61 1.78 -12.65 -8.04
CA GLN A 61 2.52 -13.48 -7.10
C GLN A 61 3.79 -12.83 -6.55
N LYS A 62 4.32 -11.84 -7.28
CA LYS A 62 5.50 -11.07 -6.89
C LYS A 62 5.19 -10.18 -5.67
N ARG A 63 6.17 -10.04 -4.78
CA ARG A 63 6.08 -9.13 -3.64
C ARG A 63 6.27 -7.70 -4.13
N GLY A 64 5.38 -6.79 -3.73
CA GLY A 64 5.42 -5.38 -4.10
C GLY A 64 4.20 -4.62 -3.59
N ILE A 65 4.35 -3.31 -3.41
CA ILE A 65 3.26 -2.41 -3.03
C ILE A 65 2.48 -1.98 -4.27
N ILE A 66 1.25 -1.48 -4.08
CA ILE A 66 0.43 -0.98 -5.19
C ILE A 66 1.03 0.32 -5.71
N GLU A 67 1.27 0.39 -7.01
CA GLU A 67 1.70 1.60 -7.70
C GLU A 67 0.45 2.26 -8.28
N LEU A 68 0.17 3.48 -7.83
CA LEU A 68 -0.93 4.30 -8.34
C LEU A 68 -0.42 5.25 -9.44
N ASP A 69 -1.35 5.63 -10.32
CA ASP A 69 -1.10 6.64 -11.34
C ASP A 69 -0.77 8.00 -10.70
N GLU A 70 0.00 8.84 -11.40
CA GLU A 70 0.29 10.20 -10.97
C GLU A 70 -0.97 11.05 -10.82
N SER A 71 -2.07 10.71 -11.52
CA SER A 71 -3.37 11.36 -11.37
C SER A 71 -4.08 11.01 -10.06
N ALA A 72 -3.57 10.07 -9.26
CA ALA A 72 -4.20 9.68 -8.00
C ALA A 72 -4.15 10.82 -6.98
N VAL A 73 -5.28 11.05 -6.30
CA VAL A 73 -5.42 12.10 -5.29
C VAL A 73 -4.93 11.56 -3.95
N VAL A 74 -3.90 12.19 -3.39
CA VAL A 74 -3.34 11.80 -2.09
C VAL A 74 -4.33 12.15 -0.98
N GLY A 75 -4.51 11.23 -0.03
CA GLY A 75 -5.45 11.38 1.08
C GLY A 75 -6.88 10.91 0.77
N GLU A 76 -7.14 10.49 -0.47
CA GLU A 76 -8.40 9.84 -0.82
C GLU A 76 -8.48 8.44 -0.19
N ALA A 77 -9.68 8.04 0.25
CA ALA A 77 -9.92 6.68 0.72
C ALA A 77 -9.72 5.66 -0.41
N PHE A 78 -9.09 4.54 -0.08
CA PHE A 78 -8.87 3.48 -1.05
C PHE A 78 -10.20 2.85 -1.49
N ASP A 79 -10.48 2.92 -2.78
CA ASP A 79 -11.57 2.23 -3.46
C ASP A 79 -11.00 1.25 -4.49
N PRO A 80 -11.20 -0.07 -4.33
CA PRO A 80 -10.78 -1.07 -5.30
C PRO A 80 -11.27 -0.80 -6.72
N ALA A 81 -12.50 -0.31 -6.92
CA ALA A 81 -13.05 -0.08 -8.25
C ALA A 81 -12.34 1.07 -8.99
N LYS A 82 -11.84 2.06 -8.24
CA LYS A 82 -11.16 3.24 -8.78
C LYS A 82 -9.63 3.06 -8.85
N HIS A 83 -9.06 2.46 -7.82
CA HIS A 83 -7.61 2.41 -7.59
C HIS A 83 -6.97 1.08 -7.97
N TRP A 84 -7.77 0.03 -8.22
CA TRP A 84 -7.28 -1.28 -8.63
C TRP A 84 -7.88 -1.72 -9.96
N LYS A 85 -7.06 -1.67 -11.02
CA LYS A 85 -7.47 -2.13 -12.36
C LYS A 85 -7.12 -3.60 -12.62
N GLY A 86 -6.58 -4.31 -11.62
CA GLY A 86 -5.90 -5.60 -11.79
C GLY A 86 -4.62 -5.46 -12.62
N GLN A 87 -3.70 -6.41 -12.53
CA GLN A 87 -2.65 -6.51 -13.55
C GLN A 87 -3.28 -6.99 -14.87
N LYS A 88 -3.82 -6.05 -15.66
CA LYS A 88 -3.86 -6.23 -17.12
C LYS A 88 -2.43 -5.99 -17.60
N ASN A 89 -1.80 -7.02 -18.19
CA ASN A 89 -0.41 -7.12 -18.64
C ASN A 89 0.64 -7.58 -17.62
N GLN A 90 0.78 -8.90 -17.53
CA GLN A 90 2.12 -9.50 -17.65
C GLN A 90 2.05 -10.66 -18.68
N LEU A 91 1.55 -10.34 -19.88
CA LEU A 91 1.79 -11.09 -21.12
C LEU A 91 2.64 -10.17 -22.02
N LYS A 92 3.93 -10.08 -21.69
CA LYS A 92 5.00 -9.83 -22.64
C LYS A 92 6.20 -10.64 -22.19
#